data_AF-A0A2Z6EVH0-F1
#
_entry.id   AF-A0A2Z6EVH0-F1
#
_cell.length_a   1.000
_cell.length_b   1.000
_cell.length_c   1.000
_cell.angle_alpha   90.00
_cell.angle_beta   90.00
_cell.angle_gamma   90.00
#
_symmetry.space_group_name_H-M   'P 1'
#
loop_
_entity.id
_entity.type
_entity.pdbx_description
1 polymer ?
#
loop_
_entity_poly.entity_id
_entity_poly.type
_entity_poly.pdbx_seq_one_letter_code
_entity_poly.pdbx_strand_id
1 'polypeptide(L)'
;MESIRYVWRETSINFWGGRDSPKSARDLHQEARAYEKRGELESAQACYLKALCAAEKAQGMNPSETKMYQTLAEINLDYGCLLEKQRKSAEAGNAYQEAKRYGLDAYQLEPHQPEIQILLQNIGLSYS
;
A
#
# COMPACT_ATOMS: atom_id res chain seq x y z
N MET A 1 21.31 -24.61 -9.63
CA MET A 1 20.71 -23.94 -8.46
C MET A 1 19.41 -23.32 -8.94
N GLU A 2 18.36 -24.11 -8.79
CA GLU A 2 17.01 -23.82 -9.23
C GLU A 2 16.34 -22.83 -8.27
N SER A 3 15.46 -21.97 -8.79
CA SER A 3 14.01 -22.08 -8.58
C SER A 3 13.30 -20.71 -8.62
N ILE A 4 12.05 -20.74 -9.09
CA ILE A 4 10.94 -19.77 -8.88
C ILE A 4 11.00 -18.35 -9.45
N ARG A 5 11.19 -18.18 -10.77
CA ARG A 5 10.84 -16.90 -11.45
C ARG A 5 9.86 -17.03 -12.64
N TYR A 6 9.05 -18.08 -12.66
CA TYR A 6 8.16 -18.38 -13.80
C TYR A 6 6.75 -18.86 -13.41
N VAL A 7 6.05 -18.18 -12.48
CA VAL A 7 4.63 -18.52 -12.16
C VAL A 7 3.71 -17.27 -12.18
N TRP A 8 4.06 -16.18 -12.86
CA TRP A 8 3.16 -15.00 -12.91
C TRP A 8 2.94 -14.41 -14.31
N ARG A 9 3.11 -15.20 -15.38
CA ARG A 9 2.76 -14.76 -16.74
C ARG A 9 1.45 -15.33 -17.30
N GLU A 10 0.71 -16.18 -16.58
CA GLU A 10 -0.45 -16.88 -17.16
C GLU A 10 -1.79 -16.70 -16.42
N THR A 11 -1.93 -15.70 -15.53
CA THR A 11 -3.24 -15.30 -14.97
C THR A 11 -3.61 -13.85 -15.28
N SER A 12 -3.02 -13.24 -16.32
CA SER A 12 -3.42 -11.93 -16.85
C SER A 12 -4.31 -12.06 -18.09
N ILE A 13 -5.29 -12.96 -18.08
CA ILE A 13 -6.31 -13.01 -19.13
C ILE A 13 -7.64 -13.32 -18.42
N ASN A 14 -8.55 -12.34 -18.38
CA ASN A 14 -9.95 -12.41 -17.92
C ASN A 14 -10.31 -11.99 -16.48
N PHE A 15 -9.83 -10.84 -15.97
CA PHE A 15 -10.56 -10.17 -14.87
C PHE A 15 -10.92 -8.70 -15.12
N TRP A 16 -10.55 -8.11 -16.25
CA TRP A 16 -10.84 -6.71 -16.55
C TRP A 16 -11.72 -6.59 -17.80
N GLY A 17 -12.95 -7.07 -17.68
CA GLY A 17 -14.03 -6.72 -18.60
C GLY A 17 -14.68 -5.43 -18.13
N GLY A 18 -14.15 -4.27 -18.54
CA GLY A 18 -14.72 -2.98 -18.22
C GLY A 18 -13.80 -1.85 -18.65
N ARG A 19 -14.38 -0.83 -19.28
CA ARG A 19 -13.71 0.33 -19.89
C ARG A 19 -13.17 1.31 -18.84
N ASP A 20 -12.53 0.82 -17.80
CA ASP A 20 -11.87 1.61 -16.75
C ASP A 20 -10.39 1.74 -17.13
N SER A 21 -9.92 2.97 -17.32
CA SER A 21 -8.48 3.23 -17.28
C SER A 21 -7.93 2.61 -15.99
N PRO A 22 -6.78 1.89 -16.03
CA PRO A 22 -6.23 1.26 -14.84
C PRO A 22 -6.04 2.34 -13.77
N LYS A 23 -6.88 2.31 -12.72
CA LYS A 23 -6.80 3.26 -11.61
C LYS A 23 -5.43 3.14 -10.98
N SER A 24 -4.77 4.27 -10.75
CA SER A 24 -3.47 4.27 -10.08
C SER A 24 -3.65 3.83 -8.63
N ALA A 25 -2.58 3.34 -8.00
CA ALA A 25 -2.61 2.99 -6.58
C ALA A 25 -3.12 4.15 -5.70
N ARG A 26 -2.77 5.39 -6.05
CA ARG A 26 -3.24 6.60 -5.38
C ARG A 26 -4.75 6.83 -5.51
N ASP A 27 -5.33 6.56 -6.67
CA ASP A 27 -6.77 6.71 -6.88
C ASP A 27 -7.55 5.71 -6.02
N LEU A 28 -7.08 4.45 -6.01
CA LEU A 28 -7.65 3.38 -5.19
C LEU A 28 -7.50 3.67 -3.69
N HIS A 29 -6.37 4.25 -3.28
CA HIS A 29 -6.13 4.68 -1.91
C HIS A 29 -7.10 5.78 -1.47
N GLN A 30 -7.28 6.81 -2.30
CA GLN A 30 -8.25 7.88 -2.02
C GLN A 30 -9.68 7.34 -1.94
N GLU A 31 -10.02 6.38 -2.81
CA GLU A 31 -11.32 5.71 -2.77
C GLU A 31 -11.50 4.91 -1.47
N ALA A 32 -10.47 4.20 -1.01
CA ALA A 32 -10.49 3.49 0.27
C ALA A 32 -10.74 4.45 1.45
N ARG A 33 -10.04 5.58 1.49
CA ARG A 33 -10.26 6.63 2.51
C ARG A 33 -11.67 7.21 2.46
N ALA A 34 -12.25 7.32 1.26
CA ALA A 34 -13.63 7.77 1.10
C ALA A 34 -14.64 6.76 1.67
N TYR A 35 -14.44 5.46 1.44
CA TYR A 35 -15.25 4.40 2.07
C TYR A 35 -15.10 4.40 3.59
N GLU A 36 -13.88 4.59 4.11
CA GLU A 36 -13.66 4.70 5.56
C GLU A 36 -14.45 5.85 6.18
N LYS A 37 -14.47 7.02 5.53
CA LYS A 37 -15.24 8.19 6.00
C LYS A 37 -16.74 7.93 6.01
N ARG A 38 -17.23 7.02 5.18
CA ARG A 38 -18.65 6.58 5.14
C ARG A 38 -18.96 5.46 6.14
N GLY A 39 -17.94 4.92 6.81
CA GLY A 39 -18.08 3.77 7.70
C GLY A 39 -18.14 2.42 6.98
N GLU A 40 -17.92 2.39 5.67
CA GLU A 40 -17.93 1.18 4.85
C GLU A 40 -16.58 0.46 4.95
N LEU A 41 -16.30 -0.11 6.13
CA LEU A 41 -14.97 -0.65 6.46
C LEU A 41 -14.55 -1.83 5.55
N GLU A 42 -15.50 -2.69 5.14
CA GLU A 42 -15.21 -3.82 4.24
C GLU A 42 -14.87 -3.36 2.82
N SER A 43 -15.63 -2.39 2.28
CA SER A 43 -15.34 -1.75 0.99
C SER A 43 -13.99 -1.04 1.01
N ALA A 44 -13.69 -0.34 2.11
CA ALA A 44 -12.40 0.29 2.31
C ALA A 44 -11.26 -0.73 2.30
N GLN A 45 -11.40 -1.84 3.03
CA GLN A 45 -10.40 -2.91 3.07
C GLN A 45 -10.15 -3.48 1.66
N ALA A 46 -11.21 -3.76 0.90
CA ALA A 46 -11.06 -4.25 -0.46
C ALA A 46 -10.33 -3.23 -1.37
N CYS A 47 -10.60 -1.92 -1.21
CA CYS A 47 -9.90 -0.89 -1.96
C CYS A 47 -8.44 -0.72 -1.53
N TYR A 48 -8.11 -0.80 -0.24
CA TYR A 48 -6.72 -0.78 0.24
C TYR A 48 -5.92 -1.95 -0.33
N LEU A 49 -6.47 -3.17 -0.32
CA LEU A 49 -5.80 -4.34 -0.89
C LEU A 49 -5.56 -4.19 -2.40
N LYS A 50 -6.51 -3.62 -3.14
CA LYS A 50 -6.33 -3.31 -4.56
C LYS A 50 -5.24 -2.25 -4.77
N ALA A 51 -5.20 -1.22 -3.92
CA ALA A 51 -4.20 -0.16 -3.98
C ALA A 51 -2.80 -0.71 -3.72
N LEU A 52 -2.63 -1.59 -2.72
CA LEU A 52 -1.37 -2.29 -2.44
C LEU A 52 -0.93 -3.12 -3.63
N CYS A 53 -1.81 -3.97 -4.17
CA CYS A 53 -1.47 -4.81 -5.32
C CYS A 53 -1.04 -3.98 -6.54
N ALA A 54 -1.70 -2.84 -6.80
CA ALA A 54 -1.33 -1.93 -7.87
C ALA A 54 0.04 -1.28 -7.62
N ALA A 55 0.31 -0.85 -6.38
CA ALA A 55 1.57 -0.22 -6.00
C ALA A 55 2.74 -1.21 -6.03
N GLU A 56 2.57 -2.45 -5.54
CA GLU A 56 3.58 -3.51 -5.61
C GLU A 56 3.91 -3.88 -7.06
N LYS A 57 2.90 -3.95 -7.93
CA LYS A 57 3.11 -4.19 -9.36
C LYS A 57 3.89 -3.06 -10.01
N ALA A 58 3.60 -1.80 -9.66
CA ALA A 58 4.34 -0.65 -10.15
C ALA A 58 5.79 -0.64 -9.64
N GLN A 59 6.01 -1.01 -8.37
CA GLN A 59 7.33 -1.17 -7.79
C GLN A 59 8.14 -2.26 -8.50
N GLY A 60 7.53 -3.41 -8.82
CA GLY A 60 8.21 -4.47 -9.58
C GLY A 60 8.63 -4.06 -10.99
N MET A 61 7.95 -3.08 -11.59
CA MET A 61 8.31 -2.51 -12.90
C MET A 61 9.39 -1.44 -12.78
N ASN A 62 9.33 -0.59 -11.75
CA ASN A 62 10.30 0.48 -11.49
C ASN A 62 10.67 0.55 -9.99
N PRO A 63 11.62 -0.29 -9.53
CA PRO A 63 11.98 -0.39 -8.11
C PRO A 63 12.86 0.77 -7.61
N SER A 64 13.22 1.72 -8.47
CA SER A 64 14.08 2.86 -8.09
C SER A 64 13.29 4.14 -7.80
N GLU A 65 11.96 4.10 -7.88
CA GLU A 65 11.15 5.29 -7.71
C GLU A 65 10.73 5.47 -6.24
N THR A 66 11.36 6.42 -5.54
CA THR A 66 11.06 6.78 -4.14
C THR A 66 9.56 6.99 -3.89
N LYS A 67 8.86 7.62 -4.86
CA LYS A 67 7.42 7.88 -4.79
C LYS A 67 6.58 6.62 -4.67
N MET A 68 7.05 5.48 -5.21
CA MET A 68 6.36 4.20 -5.08
C MET A 68 6.46 3.65 -3.66
N TYR A 69 7.65 3.72 -3.05
CA TYR A 69 7.84 3.33 -1.65
C TYR A 69 7.05 4.23 -0.69
N GLN A 70 7.01 5.54 -0.93
CA GLN A 70 6.17 6.47 -0.17
C GLN A 70 4.68 6.08 -0.27
N THR A 71 4.19 5.82 -1.49
CA THR A 71 2.80 5.44 -1.72
C THR A 71 2.47 4.11 -1.02
N LEU A 72 3.35 3.11 -1.08
CA LEU A 72 3.19 1.85 -0.35
C LEU A 72 3.15 2.03 1.17
N ALA A 73 4.01 2.89 1.71
CA ALA A 73 4.05 3.20 3.13
C ALA A 73 2.77 3.90 3.60
N GLU A 74 2.27 4.89 2.85
CA GLU A 74 1.01 5.59 3.14
C GLU A 74 -0.20 4.65 3.12
N ILE A 75 -0.30 3.79 2.10
CA ILE A 75 -1.41 2.83 1.98
C ILE A 75 -1.39 1.85 3.14
N ASN A 76 -0.22 1.33 3.53
CA ASN A 76 -0.11 0.40 4.66
C ASN A 76 -0.42 1.07 6.00
N LEU A 77 -0.03 2.34 6.19
CA LEU A 77 -0.37 3.10 7.39
C LEU A 77 -1.88 3.25 7.54
N ASP A 78 -2.56 3.72 6.50
CA ASP A 78 -4.01 3.89 6.51
C ASP A 78 -4.75 2.55 6.62
N TYR A 79 -4.21 1.50 5.99
CA TYR A 79 -4.76 0.14 6.13
C TYR A 79 -4.64 -0.41 7.55
N GLY A 80 -3.53 -0.16 8.24
CA GLY A 80 -3.37 -0.48 9.66
C GLY A 80 -4.40 0.25 10.53
N CYS A 81 -4.63 1.53 10.26
CA CYS A 81 -5.68 2.32 10.93
C CYS A 81 -7.08 1.73 10.72
N LEU A 82 -7.39 1.27 9.50
CA LEU A 82 -8.65 0.59 9.22
C LEU A 82 -8.78 -0.73 10.01
N LEU A 83 -7.71 -1.54 10.06
CA LEU A 83 -7.71 -2.80 10.77
C LEU A 83 -7.91 -2.62 12.29
N GLU A 84 -7.34 -1.56 12.86
CA GLU A 84 -7.62 -1.16 14.25
C GLU A 84 -9.11 -0.86 14.47
N LYS A 85 -9.76 -0.13 13.55
CA LYS A 85 -11.22 0.10 13.60
C LYS A 85 -12.02 -1.19 13.52
N GLN A 86 -11.50 -2.20 12.81
CA GLN A 86 -12.09 -3.53 12.73
C GLN A 86 -11.72 -4.46 13.91
N ARG A 87 -10.99 -3.96 14.92
CA ARG A 87 -10.48 -4.75 16.06
C ARG A 87 -9.50 -5.87 15.67
N LYS A 88 -8.86 -5.74 14.51
CA LYS A 88 -7.87 -6.70 13.97
C LYS A 88 -6.44 -6.27 14.32
N SER A 89 -6.14 -6.13 15.61
CA SER A 89 -4.88 -5.52 16.06
C SER A 89 -3.61 -6.27 15.65
N ALA A 90 -3.67 -7.60 15.51
CA ALA A 90 -2.53 -8.38 15.02
C ALA A 90 -2.22 -8.06 13.55
N GLU A 91 -3.24 -7.96 12.71
CA GLU A 91 -3.08 -7.60 11.29
C GLU A 91 -2.67 -6.13 11.15
N ALA A 92 -3.21 -5.24 11.99
CA ALA A 92 -2.83 -3.83 12.02
C ALA A 92 -1.35 -3.65 12.36
N GLY A 93 -0.86 -4.38 13.36
CA GLY A 93 0.56 -4.39 13.73
C GLY A 93 1.47 -4.79 12.56
N ASN A 94 1.08 -5.80 11.78
CA ASN A 94 1.81 -6.19 10.58
C ASN A 94 1.78 -5.09 9.50
N ALA A 95 0.62 -4.46 9.28
CA ALA A 95 0.49 -3.37 8.31
C ALA A 95 1.39 -2.17 8.69
N TYR A 96 1.45 -1.79 9.97
CA TYR A 96 2.34 -0.71 10.42
C TYR A 96 3.83 -1.06 10.28
N GLN A 97 4.20 -2.33 10.49
CA GLN A 97 5.58 -2.79 10.26
C GLN A 97 5.97 -2.68 8.77
N GLU A 98 5.07 -3.08 7.87
CA GLU A 98 5.29 -2.96 6.43
C GLU A 98 5.34 -1.48 6.01
N ALA A 99 4.46 -0.62 6.56
CA ALA A 99 4.50 0.81 6.34
C ALA A 99 5.87 1.41 6.71
N LYS A 100 6.40 1.03 7.88
CA LYS A 100 7.73 1.46 8.35
C LYS A 100 8.83 0.98 7.42
N ARG A 101 8.77 -0.28 6.97
CA ARG A 101 9.76 -0.86 6.06
C ARG A 101 9.84 -0.07 4.76
N TYR A 102 8.70 0.16 4.11
CA TYR A 102 8.65 0.96 2.88
C TYR A 102 9.06 2.42 3.10
N GLY A 103 8.70 3.02 4.24
CA GLY A 103 9.15 4.38 4.58
C GLY A 103 10.67 4.48 4.74
N LEU A 104 11.31 3.45 5.31
CA LEU A 104 12.77 3.38 5.42
C LEU A 104 13.43 3.15 4.07
N ASP A 105 12.86 2.31 3.21
CA ASP A 105 13.37 2.13 1.84
C ASP A 105 13.29 3.45 1.04
N ALA A 106 12.18 4.19 1.15
CA ALA A 106 12.06 5.52 0.56
C ALA A 106 13.14 6.48 1.10
N TYR A 107 13.38 6.45 2.42
CA TYR A 107 14.39 7.29 3.07
C TYR A 107 15.82 6.96 2.60
N GLN A 108 16.11 5.69 2.30
CA GLN A 108 17.42 5.28 1.79
C GLN A 108 17.67 5.77 0.35
N LEU A 109 16.62 5.81 -0.47
CA LEU A 109 16.73 6.28 -1.87
C LEU A 109 16.92 7.80 -1.95
N GLU A 110 16.12 8.55 -1.18
CA GLU A 110 16.21 10.01 -1.14
C GLU A 110 16.18 10.51 0.31
N PRO A 111 17.32 10.39 1.02
CA PRO A 111 17.43 10.97 2.35
C PRO A 111 17.21 12.48 2.24
N HIS A 112 16.53 13.07 3.24
CA HIS A 112 16.18 14.49 3.36
C HIS A 112 14.88 14.97 2.69
N GLN A 113 14.07 14.10 2.08
CA GLN A 113 12.70 14.51 1.73
C GLN A 113 11.85 14.68 3.01
N PRO A 114 11.31 15.87 3.29
CA PRO A 114 10.55 16.13 4.52
C PRO A 114 9.28 15.27 4.60
N GLU A 115 8.67 14.95 3.45
CA GLU A 115 7.48 14.10 3.37
C GLU A 115 7.74 12.70 3.95
N ILE A 116 8.92 12.12 3.69
CA ILE A 116 9.31 10.79 4.21
C ILE A 116 9.52 10.83 5.72
N GLN A 117 10.11 11.92 6.23
CA GLN A 117 10.34 12.07 7.67
C GLN A 117 9.02 12.19 8.44
N ILE A 118 8.07 12.98 7.91
CA ILE A 118 6.73 13.11 8.48
C ILE A 118 6.01 11.76 8.44
N LEU A 119 6.10 11.02 7.34
CA LEU A 119 5.49 9.70 7.21
C LEU A 119 6.04 8.71 8.25
N LEU A 120 7.36 8.63 8.41
CA LEU A 120 8.00 7.78 9.41
C LEU A 120 7.62 8.18 10.84
N GLN A 121 7.50 9.48 11.12
CA GLN A 121 7.03 9.97 12.42
C GLN A 121 5.59 9.55 12.68
N ASN A 122 4.69 9.70 11.69
CA ASN A 122 3.29 9.29 11.80
C ASN A 122 3.15 7.79 12.04
N ILE A 123 3.91 6.96 11.31
CA ILE A 123 3.93 5.50 11.53
C ILE A 123 4.40 5.16 12.95
N GLY A 124 5.41 5.88 13.46
CA GLY A 124 5.90 5.70 14.82
C GLY A 124 4.86 6.00 15.90
N LEU A 125 4.00 7.01 15.68
CA LEU A 125 2.89 7.35 16.58
C LEU A 125 1.71 6.37 16.49
N SER A 126 1.52 5.71 15.34
CA SER A 126 0.46 4.71 15.17
C SER A 126 0.80 3.34 15.76
N TYR A 127 2.09 3.06 16.01
CA TYR A 127 2.59 1.78 16.52
C TYR A 127 2.99 1.81 18.02
N SER A 128 2.81 2.95 18.70
CA SER A 128 3.23 3.16 20.10
C SER A 128 2.19 2.79 21.15
#